data_AF-A0A8B8BTF3-F1
#
_entry.id   AF-A0A8B8BTF3-F1
#
_cell.length_a   1.000
_cell.length_b   1.000
_cell.length_c   1.000
_cell.angle_alpha   90.00
_cell.angle_beta   90.00
_cell.angle_gamma   90.00
#
_symmetry.space_group_name_H-M   'P 1'
#
loop_
_entity.id
_entity.type
_entity.pdbx_description
1 polymer ?
#
loop_
_entity_poly.entity_id
_entity_poly.type
_entity_poly.pdbx_seq_one_letter_code
_entity_poly.pdbx_strand_id
1 'polypeptide(L)'
;MATSKAEPVNSAKELKNVCPICFESFKTPRFLPCFHTFCHNCLSSYILSTCKSKDNPVGFPCPICRQFVPAPSSLGEPDKWTELIPINTIVQAMCEQNDEFCDECRRENEEEVATDWCKSCLESLCKTCVKFHKRNTASRNHELIPVSNKGKFLIENESRVLCKDHSVAVKYMCVDHEELCCVECVCTKHRKCNQVDEIEKTAEYLLKAGTLEKLGQDVLQYNDVLTQAKTDGEATMKYIDETSDRILEESSDMRNKLVRHINALIETHHNDLAKKVKEQKGRLATFVDTVTDRQLLMAQYSQTLSDTEKTSPPVLVQNYLKIKSQFKQITELGFYKPSVKLQSDASGQLSTILDKCQIDDVKVEVKSTPIWDIDLTCADMKMVCELPESGGSGTGGCFFENGDIIIADYNNKQCLYYSNEKLVRKTQLSRYPWDVIFRKPPGLIISTNANSKGHIEQFDPQELKNISTKCITKNKRSVYQLAISPEFMYAACSNFILKLDHEGNTVKNISVDRLTYSVAVNKQEEIISSSYYTNQVTVMNQSGTKLHSYSHENLRNPYSLDVNFSGYIFVAGYGSNNIHVLTPTAELLRIFEVVSPRCIRFKENSYMCIVGSNEGPTKVYEFVPA
;
A
#
# COMPACT_ATOMS: atom_id res chain seq x y z
N MET A 1 -27.87 -21.29 -55.20
CA MET A 1 -27.96 -22.23 -56.35
C MET A 1 -26.67 -22.07 -57.12
N ALA A 2 -25.82 -23.07 -57.38
CA ALA A 2 -26.01 -24.51 -57.59
C ALA A 2 -24.73 -25.23 -57.08
N THR A 3 -24.83 -26.15 -56.12
CA THR A 3 -24.84 -27.62 -56.28
C THR A 3 -23.70 -28.23 -57.12
N SER A 4 -22.80 -28.90 -56.38
CA SER A 4 -22.24 -30.25 -56.64
C SER A 4 -21.33 -30.49 -57.83
N LYS A 5 -20.11 -30.97 -57.54
CA LYS A 5 -19.73 -32.38 -57.79
C LYS A 5 -18.56 -32.75 -56.86
N ALA A 6 -18.87 -33.47 -55.80
CA ALA A 6 -17.88 -34.23 -55.04
C ALA A 6 -17.64 -35.53 -55.82
N GLU A 7 -16.42 -35.70 -56.32
CA GLU A 7 -15.93 -37.01 -56.75
C GLU A 7 -15.60 -37.83 -55.49
N PRO A 8 -15.99 -39.11 -55.41
CA PRO A 8 -15.61 -39.95 -54.29
C PRO A 8 -14.14 -40.34 -54.48
N VAL A 9 -13.23 -39.55 -53.91
CA VAL A 9 -11.87 -40.03 -53.66
C VAL A 9 -12.01 -41.17 -52.66
N ASN A 10 -11.51 -42.33 -53.06
CA ASN A 10 -11.60 -43.62 -52.39
C ASN A 10 -10.90 -43.58 -51.01
N SER A 11 -11.54 -42.97 -50.01
CA SER A 11 -10.99 -42.60 -48.71
C SER A 11 -11.00 -43.75 -47.69
N ALA A 12 -10.60 -44.96 -48.12
CA ALA A 12 -10.51 -46.13 -47.24
C ALA A 12 -9.15 -46.85 -47.31
N LYS A 13 -8.13 -46.29 -47.97
CA LYS A 13 -6.79 -46.91 -48.09
C LYS A 13 -5.60 -46.13 -47.53
N GLU A 14 -5.76 -44.92 -46.98
CA GLU A 14 -4.61 -44.09 -46.54
C GLU A 14 -4.47 -43.83 -45.03
N LEU A 15 -5.27 -44.47 -44.16
CA LEU A 15 -5.30 -44.16 -42.72
C LEU A 15 -4.44 -45.08 -41.82
N LYS A 16 -3.33 -45.63 -42.31
CA LYS A 16 -2.49 -46.55 -41.51
C LYS A 16 -1.12 -46.02 -41.05
N ASN A 17 -0.65 -44.87 -41.55
CA ASN A 17 0.75 -44.45 -41.35
C ASN A 17 0.94 -43.01 -40.81
N VAL A 18 0.00 -42.48 -40.02
CA VAL A 18 0.11 -41.12 -39.42
C VAL A 18 0.28 -41.15 -37.90
N CYS A 19 1.06 -40.21 -37.38
CA CYS A 19 1.31 -40.05 -35.95
C CYS A 19 0.10 -39.45 -35.23
N PRO A 20 -0.35 -40.05 -34.11
CA PRO A 20 -1.51 -39.55 -33.35
C PRO A 20 -1.32 -38.19 -32.65
N ILE A 21 -0.08 -37.67 -32.57
CA ILE A 21 0.22 -36.38 -31.91
C ILE A 21 0.32 -35.25 -32.94
N CYS A 22 1.14 -35.41 -33.99
CA CYS A 22 1.29 -34.38 -35.01
C CYS A 22 0.36 -34.54 -36.22
N PHE A 23 -0.34 -35.68 -36.35
CA PHE A 23 -1.20 -36.03 -37.49
C PHE A 23 -0.50 -36.07 -38.85
N GLU A 24 0.84 -36.04 -38.87
CA GLU A 24 1.68 -36.21 -40.06
C GLU A 24 2.15 -37.66 -40.21
N SER A 25 2.72 -38.00 -41.38
CA SER A 25 3.45 -39.27 -41.56
C SER A 25 4.54 -39.46 -40.49
N PHE A 26 4.73 -40.69 -40.02
CA PHE A 26 5.69 -40.97 -38.96
C PHE A 26 7.13 -40.55 -39.31
N LYS A 27 7.73 -39.72 -38.45
CA LYS A 27 9.14 -39.32 -38.49
C LYS A 27 9.88 -40.01 -37.35
N THR A 28 10.76 -40.96 -37.68
CA THR A 28 11.48 -41.82 -36.73
C THR A 28 10.51 -42.44 -35.70
N PRO A 29 9.58 -43.30 -36.15
CA PRO A 29 8.52 -43.85 -35.31
C PRO A 29 9.09 -44.63 -34.13
N ARG A 30 8.62 -44.34 -32.91
CA ARG A 30 8.96 -45.03 -31.67
C ARG A 30 7.72 -45.77 -31.18
N PHE A 31 7.83 -47.06 -30.85
CA PHE A 31 6.69 -47.81 -30.29
C PHE A 31 6.86 -48.02 -28.79
N LEU A 32 5.75 -47.84 -28.06
CA LEU A 32 5.68 -48.05 -26.62
C LEU A 32 5.36 -49.52 -26.31
N PRO A 33 5.57 -50.00 -25.06
CA PRO A 33 5.19 -51.35 -24.64
C PRO A 33 3.69 -51.67 -24.80
N CYS A 34 2.84 -50.63 -24.87
CA CYS A 34 1.42 -50.76 -25.19
C CYS A 34 1.12 -50.79 -26.71
N PHE A 35 2.16 -50.98 -27.54
CA PHE A 35 2.14 -51.07 -29.01
C PHE A 35 1.66 -49.82 -29.77
N HIS A 36 1.40 -48.72 -29.07
CA HIS A 36 1.14 -47.43 -29.71
C HIS A 36 2.44 -46.81 -30.22
N THR A 37 2.40 -46.26 -31.43
CA THR A 37 3.57 -45.69 -32.12
C THR A 37 3.42 -44.18 -32.28
N PHE A 38 4.52 -43.43 -32.10
CA PHE A 38 4.57 -41.97 -32.18
C PHE A 38 5.86 -41.50 -32.88
N CYS A 39 5.86 -40.30 -33.45
CA CYS A 39 7.13 -39.68 -33.89
C CYS A 39 8.04 -39.44 -32.68
N HIS A 40 9.36 -39.58 -32.87
CA HIS A 40 10.36 -39.35 -31.82
C HIS A 40 10.16 -37.98 -31.14
N ASN A 41 10.14 -36.88 -31.90
CA ASN A 41 10.02 -35.53 -31.33
C ASN A 41 8.69 -35.30 -30.60
N CYS A 42 7.60 -35.89 -31.11
CA CYS A 42 6.28 -35.79 -30.47
C CYS A 42 6.27 -36.50 -29.12
N LEU A 43 6.86 -37.69 -29.06
CA LEU A 43 6.97 -38.47 -27.85
C LEU A 43 7.90 -37.79 -26.82
N SER A 44 9.05 -37.28 -27.27
CA SER A 44 9.98 -36.52 -26.42
C SER A 44 9.32 -35.30 -25.77
N SER A 45 8.68 -34.45 -26.58
CA SER A 45 7.98 -33.26 -26.08
C SER A 45 6.89 -33.62 -25.06
N TYR A 46 6.14 -34.71 -25.31
CA TYR A 46 5.11 -35.18 -24.41
C TYR A 46 5.66 -35.67 -23.07
N ILE A 47 6.73 -36.49 -23.10
CA ILE A 47 7.43 -36.99 -21.90
C ILE A 47 7.89 -35.81 -21.04
N LEU A 48 8.60 -34.84 -21.63
CA LEU A 48 9.09 -33.67 -20.92
C LEU A 48 7.98 -32.85 -20.27
N SER A 49 6.90 -32.60 -21.01
CA SER A 49 5.75 -31.85 -20.47
C SER A 49 5.09 -32.55 -19.28
N THR A 50 5.00 -33.88 -19.32
CA THR A 50 4.31 -34.68 -18.30
C THR A 50 5.15 -34.91 -17.04
N CYS A 51 6.47 -34.84 -17.18
CA CYS A 51 7.43 -35.06 -16.11
C CYS A 51 7.89 -33.76 -15.42
N LYS A 52 7.68 -32.58 -16.04
CA LYS A 52 8.19 -31.29 -15.54
C LYS A 52 7.80 -30.95 -14.10
N SER A 53 6.61 -31.34 -13.64
CA SER A 53 6.08 -31.01 -12.32
C SER A 53 6.21 -32.15 -11.30
N LYS A 54 7.00 -33.19 -11.61
CA LYS A 54 7.15 -34.37 -10.76
C LYS A 54 8.60 -34.48 -10.31
N ASP A 55 8.80 -34.68 -9.01
CA ASP A 55 10.12 -35.02 -8.48
C ASP A 55 10.46 -36.46 -8.86
N ASN A 56 11.66 -36.67 -9.42
CA ASN A 56 12.20 -37.97 -9.83
C ASN A 56 11.19 -38.82 -10.64
N PRO A 57 10.81 -38.38 -11.85
CA PRO A 57 9.83 -39.10 -12.67
C PRO A 57 10.33 -40.51 -12.99
N VAL A 58 9.44 -41.50 -12.83
CA VAL A 58 9.74 -42.94 -13.03
C VAL A 58 9.12 -43.52 -14.32
N GLY A 59 8.45 -42.67 -15.09
CA GLY A 59 7.79 -43.03 -16.34
C GLY A 59 6.71 -42.03 -16.72
N PHE A 60 5.92 -42.35 -17.74
CA PHE A 60 4.88 -41.48 -18.28
C PHE A 60 3.68 -42.31 -18.79
N PRO A 61 2.45 -41.77 -18.75
CA PRO A 61 1.29 -42.45 -19.33
C PRO A 61 1.33 -42.38 -20.87
N CYS A 62 0.95 -43.45 -21.56
CA CYS A 62 0.79 -43.41 -23.02
C CYS A 62 -0.20 -42.31 -23.45
N PRO A 63 0.10 -41.49 -24.47
CA PRO A 63 -0.80 -40.45 -24.97
C PRO A 63 -2.18 -40.96 -25.41
N ILE A 64 -2.29 -42.21 -25.85
CA ILE A 64 -3.54 -42.81 -26.34
C ILE A 64 -4.27 -43.56 -25.23
N CYS A 65 -3.68 -44.65 -24.74
CA CYS A 65 -4.38 -45.57 -23.84
C CYS A 65 -4.18 -45.27 -22.35
N ARG A 66 -3.35 -44.27 -22.01
CA ARG A 66 -2.98 -43.90 -20.64
C ARG A 66 -2.30 -45.00 -19.82
N GLN A 67 -2.00 -46.15 -20.41
CA GLN A 67 -1.17 -47.19 -19.78
C GLN A 67 0.18 -46.61 -19.38
N PHE A 68 0.59 -46.87 -18.14
CA PHE A 68 1.87 -46.37 -17.62
C PHE A 68 3.04 -47.04 -18.35
N VAL A 69 3.93 -46.21 -18.89
CA VAL A 69 5.16 -46.62 -19.55
C VAL A 69 6.31 -46.33 -18.60
N PRO A 70 6.99 -47.37 -18.06
CA PRO A 70 8.18 -47.19 -17.24
C PRO A 70 9.31 -46.48 -17.99
N ALA A 71 10.17 -45.78 -17.27
CA ALA A 71 11.41 -45.25 -17.83
C ALA A 71 12.24 -46.39 -18.46
N PRO A 72 12.79 -46.21 -19.68
CA PRO A 72 13.55 -47.25 -20.38
C PRO A 72 14.95 -47.52 -19.80
N SER A 73 15.44 -46.68 -18.88
CA SER A 73 16.77 -46.80 -18.24
C SER A 73 16.79 -46.10 -16.87
N SER A 74 17.82 -45.29 -16.59
CA SER A 74 17.94 -44.36 -15.46
C SER A 74 16.64 -43.56 -15.21
N LEU A 75 16.14 -43.70 -13.98
CA LEU A 75 15.06 -42.88 -13.44
C LEU A 75 15.49 -41.41 -13.37
N GLY A 76 14.55 -40.48 -13.48
CA GLY A 76 14.81 -39.05 -13.27
C GLY A 76 15.47 -38.29 -14.43
N GLU A 77 15.73 -38.94 -15.59
CA GLU A 77 16.31 -38.30 -16.78
C GLU A 77 15.36 -38.33 -17.99
N PRO A 78 14.17 -37.69 -17.94
CA PRO A 78 13.14 -37.80 -18.97
C PRO A 78 13.59 -37.34 -20.37
N ASP A 79 14.56 -36.43 -20.46
CA ASP A 79 15.15 -35.97 -21.72
C ASP A 79 15.79 -37.11 -22.55
N LYS A 80 16.35 -38.12 -21.88
CA LYS A 80 17.08 -39.23 -22.54
C LYS A 80 16.18 -40.41 -22.89
N TRP A 81 14.98 -40.50 -22.32
CA TRP A 81 14.13 -41.68 -22.45
C TRP A 81 13.73 -41.97 -23.89
N THR A 82 13.39 -40.94 -24.66
CA THR A 82 12.90 -41.10 -26.04
C THR A 82 13.93 -41.73 -26.98
N GLU A 83 15.22 -41.50 -26.73
CA GLU A 83 16.32 -42.07 -27.51
C GLU A 83 16.43 -43.58 -27.31
N LEU A 84 16.11 -44.04 -26.10
CA LEU A 84 16.20 -45.43 -25.66
C LEU A 84 14.95 -46.25 -25.99
N ILE A 85 13.85 -45.59 -26.34
CA ILE A 85 12.65 -46.28 -26.83
C ILE A 85 12.94 -46.82 -28.24
N PRO A 86 12.69 -48.11 -28.51
CA PRO A 86 12.98 -48.71 -29.81
C PRO A 86 12.26 -48.00 -30.97
N ILE A 87 12.96 -47.91 -32.09
CA ILE A 87 12.36 -47.48 -33.35
C ILE A 87 11.44 -48.60 -33.84
N ASN A 88 10.23 -48.26 -34.25
CA ASN A 88 9.33 -49.18 -34.93
C ASN A 88 9.79 -49.32 -36.38
N THR A 89 10.71 -50.24 -36.61
CA THR A 89 11.31 -50.49 -37.94
C THR A 89 10.28 -50.96 -38.96
N ILE A 90 9.19 -51.60 -38.52
CA ILE A 90 8.06 -51.98 -39.37
C ILE A 90 7.35 -50.73 -39.89
N VAL A 91 6.95 -49.83 -39.00
CA VAL A 91 6.26 -48.57 -39.37
C VAL A 91 7.20 -47.66 -40.15
N GLN A 92 8.50 -47.67 -39.83
CA GLN A 92 9.51 -46.92 -40.59
C GLN A 92 9.63 -47.45 -42.03
N ALA A 93 9.79 -48.76 -42.22
CA ALA A 93 9.85 -49.37 -43.55
C ALA A 93 8.54 -49.19 -44.35
N MET A 94 7.39 -49.18 -43.68
CA MET A 94 6.10 -48.88 -44.32
C MET A 94 5.96 -47.41 -44.76
N CYS A 95 6.67 -46.48 -44.12
CA CYS A 95 6.69 -45.06 -44.46
C CYS A 95 7.76 -44.71 -45.51
N GLU A 96 8.87 -45.46 -45.56
CA GLU A 96 10.00 -45.29 -46.49
C GLU A 96 9.77 -45.94 -47.87
N GLN A 97 8.55 -45.91 -48.40
CA GLN A 97 8.18 -46.61 -49.63
C GLN A 97 9.19 -46.43 -50.79
N ASN A 98 9.95 -47.49 -51.04
CA ASN A 98 10.66 -47.82 -52.28
C ASN A 98 10.62 -49.35 -52.51
N ASP A 99 9.56 -50.01 -52.03
CA ASP A 99 9.42 -51.47 -51.97
C ASP A 99 8.86 -52.10 -53.26
N GLU A 100 8.95 -51.41 -54.40
CA GLU A 100 8.56 -51.99 -55.69
C GLU A 100 9.75 -52.61 -56.44
N PHE A 101 11.01 -52.27 -56.12
CA PHE A 101 12.18 -52.61 -56.96
C PHE A 101 13.20 -53.55 -56.29
N CYS A 102 13.90 -54.31 -57.12
CA CYS A 102 14.95 -55.25 -56.76
C CYS A 102 16.22 -54.52 -56.32
N ASP A 103 16.72 -54.86 -55.12
CA ASP A 103 17.88 -54.21 -54.52
C ASP A 103 19.16 -54.43 -55.33
N GLU A 104 19.35 -55.62 -55.91
CA GLU A 104 20.52 -55.94 -56.75
C GLU A 104 20.51 -55.19 -58.08
N CYS A 105 19.39 -55.19 -58.81
CA CYS A 105 19.23 -54.43 -60.06
C CYS A 105 19.44 -52.92 -59.83
N ARG A 106 18.96 -52.41 -58.69
CA ARG A 106 19.13 -50.99 -58.35
C ARG A 106 20.59 -50.60 -58.14
N ARG A 107 21.47 -51.52 -57.74
CA ARG A 107 22.93 -51.26 -57.62
C ARG A 107 23.57 -51.02 -58.99
N GLU A 108 23.00 -51.58 -60.03
CA GLU A 108 23.39 -51.38 -61.43
C GLU A 108 22.54 -50.30 -62.13
N ASN A 109 21.80 -49.48 -61.36
CA ASN A 109 20.85 -48.46 -61.84
C ASN A 109 19.70 -49.01 -62.72
N GLU A 110 19.27 -50.26 -62.49
CA GLU A 110 18.12 -50.88 -63.15
C GLU A 110 16.91 -50.95 -62.18
N GLU A 111 15.71 -50.63 -62.68
CA GLU A 111 14.46 -50.60 -61.91
C GLU A 111 13.57 -51.81 -62.23
N GLU A 112 13.99 -53.00 -61.78
CA GLU A 112 13.23 -54.24 -61.95
C GLU A 112 12.36 -54.55 -60.74
N VAL A 113 11.10 -54.96 -60.95
CA VAL A 113 10.16 -55.18 -59.84
C VAL A 113 10.58 -56.38 -58.97
N ALA A 114 10.63 -56.18 -57.65
CA ALA A 114 10.95 -57.25 -56.71
C ALA A 114 9.79 -58.26 -56.57
N THR A 115 10.09 -59.55 -56.58
CA THR A 115 9.09 -60.63 -56.45
C THR A 115 9.23 -61.39 -55.14
N ASP A 116 10.46 -61.59 -54.68
CA ASP A 116 10.77 -62.37 -53.49
C ASP A 116 11.73 -61.59 -52.58
N TRP A 117 11.61 -61.79 -51.28
CA TRP A 117 12.46 -61.21 -50.25
C TRP A 117 13.24 -62.32 -49.55
N CYS A 118 14.55 -62.12 -49.39
CA CYS A 118 15.45 -63.08 -48.78
C CYS A 118 15.55 -62.86 -47.26
N LYS A 119 15.11 -63.83 -46.46
CA LYS A 119 15.15 -63.74 -44.98
C LYS A 119 16.57 -63.60 -44.42
N SER A 120 17.55 -64.21 -45.09
CA SER A 120 18.95 -64.23 -44.63
C SER A 120 19.75 -63.00 -45.07
N CYS A 121 19.47 -62.43 -46.25
CA CYS A 121 20.15 -61.25 -46.78
C CYS A 121 19.42 -59.95 -46.45
N LEU A 122 18.14 -60.05 -46.08
CA LEU A 122 17.22 -58.92 -45.87
C LEU A 122 16.97 -58.06 -47.12
N GLU A 123 17.20 -58.62 -48.32
CA GLU A 123 17.09 -57.94 -49.62
C GLU A 123 15.88 -58.42 -50.44
N SER A 124 15.24 -57.48 -51.14
CA SER A 124 14.17 -57.67 -52.12
C SER A 124 14.77 -57.95 -53.50
N LEU A 125 14.40 -59.06 -54.12
CA LEU A 125 14.99 -59.56 -55.36
C LEU A 125 13.93 -59.73 -56.45
N CYS A 126 14.24 -59.32 -57.69
CA CYS A 126 13.43 -59.65 -58.85
C CYS A 126 13.57 -61.13 -59.20
N LYS A 127 12.68 -61.61 -60.07
CA LYS A 127 12.66 -63.01 -60.51
C LYS A 127 13.98 -63.51 -61.10
N THR A 128 14.76 -62.63 -61.73
CA THR A 128 16.08 -62.95 -62.29
C THR A 128 17.11 -63.09 -61.18
N CYS A 129 17.21 -62.11 -60.28
CA CYS A 129 18.14 -62.14 -59.16
C CYS A 129 17.86 -63.32 -58.22
N VAL A 130 16.60 -63.70 -57.99
CA VAL A 130 16.22 -64.91 -57.24
C VAL A 130 16.83 -66.19 -57.86
N LYS A 131 16.84 -66.31 -59.19
CA LYS A 131 17.43 -67.49 -59.86
C LYS A 131 18.94 -67.55 -59.64
N PHE A 132 19.63 -66.42 -59.70
CA PHE A 132 21.07 -66.34 -59.41
C PHE A 132 21.34 -66.61 -57.93
N HIS A 133 20.52 -66.05 -57.04
CA HIS A 133 20.62 -66.27 -55.60
C HIS A 133 20.51 -67.74 -55.22
N LYS A 134 19.60 -68.48 -55.86
CA LYS A 134 19.46 -69.93 -55.65
C LYS A 134 20.59 -70.77 -56.27
N ARG A 135 21.33 -70.24 -57.24
CA ARG A 135 22.44 -70.95 -57.92
C ARG A 135 23.79 -70.69 -57.26
N ASN A 136 23.95 -69.56 -56.58
CA ASN A 136 25.17 -69.22 -55.89
C ASN A 136 25.39 -70.12 -54.67
N THR A 137 26.57 -70.72 -54.53
CA THR A 137 26.91 -71.61 -53.41
C THR A 137 26.74 -70.94 -52.05
N ALA A 138 26.98 -69.63 -51.96
CA ALA A 138 26.86 -68.88 -50.71
C ALA A 138 25.41 -68.62 -50.29
N SER A 139 24.48 -68.44 -51.23
CA SER A 139 23.09 -68.03 -50.94
C SER A 139 22.02 -69.05 -51.32
N ARG A 140 22.40 -70.20 -51.90
CA ARG A 140 21.45 -71.25 -52.34
C ARG A 140 20.52 -71.80 -51.24
N ASN A 141 20.96 -71.74 -49.98
CA ASN A 141 20.22 -72.25 -48.83
C ASN A 141 19.41 -71.15 -48.12
N HIS A 142 19.45 -69.90 -48.60
CA HIS A 142 18.69 -68.81 -48.00
C HIS A 142 17.21 -68.98 -48.28
N GLU A 143 16.39 -68.74 -47.25
CA GLU A 143 14.95 -68.85 -47.38
C GLU A 143 14.37 -67.56 -48.01
N LEU A 144 13.66 -67.74 -49.12
CA LEU A 144 13.02 -66.67 -49.88
C LEU A 144 11.50 -66.75 -49.69
N ILE A 145 10.88 -65.63 -49.35
CA ILE A 145 9.43 -65.50 -49.25
C ILE A 145 8.92 -64.44 -50.20
N PRO A 146 7.66 -64.51 -50.68
CA PRO A 146 7.09 -63.43 -51.48
C PRO A 146 7.22 -62.08 -50.76
N VAL A 147 7.52 -61.00 -51.50
CA VAL A 147 7.64 -59.64 -50.93
C VAL A 147 6.35 -59.24 -50.17
N SER A 148 5.19 -59.72 -50.62
CA SER A 148 3.89 -59.55 -49.94
C SER A 148 3.83 -60.16 -48.53
N ASN A 149 4.70 -61.12 -48.22
CA ASN A 149 4.79 -61.80 -46.93
C ASN A 149 5.94 -61.27 -46.05
N LYS A 150 6.74 -60.30 -46.54
CA LYS A 150 7.81 -59.61 -45.78
C LYS A 150 7.30 -59.10 -44.42
N GLY A 151 6.12 -58.48 -44.42
CA GLY A 151 5.47 -57.98 -43.20
C GLY A 151 5.07 -59.06 -42.19
N LYS A 152 4.81 -60.31 -42.60
CA LYS A 152 4.42 -61.41 -41.69
C LYS A 152 5.62 -62.05 -40.97
N PHE A 153 6.75 -62.18 -41.66
CA PHE A 153 7.96 -62.76 -41.06
C PHE A 153 8.58 -61.86 -39.99
N LEU A 154 8.52 -60.54 -40.17
CA LEU A 154 9.05 -59.58 -39.19
C LEU A 154 8.26 -59.62 -37.86
N ILE A 155 6.94 -59.89 -37.93
CA ILE A 155 6.06 -60.03 -36.74
C ILE A 155 6.40 -61.29 -35.93
N GLU A 156 6.78 -62.41 -36.57
CA GLU A 156 7.20 -63.64 -35.86
C GLU A 156 8.56 -63.49 -35.16
N ASN A 157 9.41 -62.53 -35.58
CA ASN A 157 10.75 -62.33 -35.04
C ASN A 157 10.77 -61.39 -33.82
N GLU A 158 9.73 -60.58 -33.58
CA GLU A 158 9.62 -59.65 -32.44
C GLU A 158 9.48 -60.35 -31.08
N SER A 159 9.16 -61.65 -31.07
CA SER A 159 9.12 -62.46 -29.84
C SER A 159 10.50 -62.85 -29.30
N ARG A 160 11.60 -62.57 -30.02
CA ARG A 160 12.95 -62.96 -29.59
C ARG A 160 13.67 -61.77 -28.99
N VAL A 161 14.16 -61.92 -27.76
CA VAL A 161 15.10 -60.97 -27.17
C VAL A 161 16.39 -60.99 -28.00
N LEU A 162 16.73 -59.86 -28.62
CA LEU A 162 17.93 -59.71 -29.42
C LEU A 162 19.06 -59.07 -28.61
N CYS A 163 20.29 -59.43 -28.95
CA CYS A 163 21.48 -58.84 -28.39
C CYS A 163 21.60 -57.38 -28.83
N LYS A 164 21.83 -56.48 -27.87
CA LYS A 164 21.95 -55.04 -28.10
C LYS A 164 23.06 -54.66 -29.10
N ASP A 165 24.13 -55.46 -29.15
CA ASP A 165 25.31 -55.18 -30.00
C ASP A 165 25.25 -55.85 -31.37
N HIS A 166 24.73 -57.07 -31.44
CA HIS A 166 24.87 -57.93 -32.62
C HIS A 166 23.52 -58.25 -33.29
N SER A 167 22.40 -57.75 -32.75
CA SER A 167 21.04 -57.95 -33.29
C SER A 167 20.65 -59.42 -33.57
N VAL A 168 21.28 -60.36 -32.85
CA VAL A 168 21.01 -61.80 -32.89
C VAL A 168 20.39 -62.27 -31.58
N ALA A 169 19.67 -63.41 -31.59
CA ALA A 169 19.02 -63.94 -30.40
C ALA A 169 20.01 -64.16 -29.24
N VAL A 170 19.66 -63.68 -28.04
CA VAL A 170 20.43 -63.94 -26.80
C VAL A 170 20.21 -65.38 -26.35
N LYS A 171 21.25 -65.99 -25.77
CA LYS A 171 21.21 -67.37 -25.22
C LYS A 171 21.80 -67.48 -23.83
N TYR A 172 22.62 -66.52 -23.44
CA TYR A 172 23.35 -66.52 -22.18
C TYR A 172 23.04 -65.26 -21.37
N MET A 173 23.25 -65.30 -20.07
CA MET A 173 23.24 -64.17 -19.16
C MET A 173 24.60 -64.08 -18.49
N CYS A 174 25.26 -62.93 -18.57
CA CYS A 174 26.43 -62.66 -17.77
C CYS A 174 25.96 -62.21 -16.39
N VAL A 175 26.28 -62.99 -15.35
CA VAL A 175 25.86 -62.69 -13.97
C VAL A 175 26.65 -61.51 -13.41
N ASP A 176 27.93 -61.39 -13.74
CA ASP A 176 28.77 -60.29 -13.25
C ASP A 176 28.31 -58.90 -13.74
N HIS A 177 27.66 -58.84 -14.90
CA HIS A 177 27.15 -57.61 -15.50
C HIS A 177 25.62 -57.50 -15.47
N GLU A 178 24.91 -58.55 -15.06
CA GLU A 178 23.45 -58.67 -15.11
C GLU A 178 22.85 -58.39 -16.51
N GLU A 179 23.53 -58.84 -17.57
CA GLU A 179 23.18 -58.56 -18.97
C GLU A 179 22.96 -59.84 -19.80
N LEU A 180 21.94 -59.81 -20.66
CA LEU A 180 21.68 -60.87 -21.64
C LEU A 180 22.62 -60.74 -22.84
N CYS A 181 23.29 -61.83 -23.20
CA CYS A 181 24.34 -61.85 -24.21
C CYS A 181 24.15 -62.98 -25.25
N CYS A 182 24.63 -62.74 -26.46
CA CYS A 182 24.76 -63.75 -27.51
C CYS A 182 26.14 -64.42 -27.44
N VAL A 183 26.35 -65.49 -28.21
CA VAL A 183 27.62 -66.25 -28.26
C VAL A 183 28.82 -65.33 -28.54
N GLU A 184 28.66 -64.35 -29.43
CA GLU A 184 29.73 -63.42 -29.77
C GLU A 184 30.10 -62.51 -28.59
N CYS A 185 29.12 -62.00 -27.84
CA CYS A 185 29.35 -61.22 -26.62
C CYS A 185 30.08 -62.05 -25.55
N VAL A 186 29.76 -63.33 -25.40
CA VAL A 186 30.46 -64.22 -24.46
C VAL A 186 31.94 -64.33 -24.82
N CYS A 187 32.26 -64.47 -26.11
CA CYS A 187 33.64 -64.62 -26.58
C CYS A 187 34.44 -63.31 -26.62
N THR A 188 33.77 -62.17 -26.65
CA THR A 188 34.39 -60.85 -26.83
C THR A 188 34.36 -60.03 -25.54
N LYS A 189 33.18 -59.52 -25.18
CA LYS A 189 32.98 -58.59 -24.05
C LYS A 189 33.00 -59.28 -22.69
N HIS A 190 32.44 -60.49 -22.59
CA HIS A 190 32.31 -61.21 -21.32
C HIS A 190 33.33 -62.34 -21.16
N ARG A 191 34.40 -62.35 -21.97
CA ARG A 191 35.43 -63.41 -21.92
C ARG A 191 36.16 -63.51 -20.57
N LYS A 192 36.25 -62.39 -19.85
CA LYS A 192 36.92 -62.28 -18.54
C LYS A 192 35.94 -62.30 -17.37
N CYS A 193 34.65 -62.50 -17.64
CA CYS A 193 33.63 -62.62 -16.60
C CYS A 193 33.77 -63.98 -15.90
N ASN A 194 33.50 -63.98 -14.60
CA ASN A 194 33.55 -65.15 -13.75
C ASN A 194 32.35 -66.08 -13.99
N GLN A 195 31.18 -65.51 -14.30
CA GLN A 195 29.96 -66.30 -14.45
C GLN A 195 29.10 -65.84 -15.64
N VAL A 196 28.89 -66.77 -16.58
CA VAL A 196 28.03 -66.63 -17.75
C VAL A 196 27.21 -67.91 -17.89
N ASP A 197 25.90 -67.81 -17.64
CA ASP A 197 24.99 -68.95 -17.57
C ASP A 197 24.03 -68.97 -18.76
N GLU A 198 23.51 -70.15 -19.10
CA GLU A 198 22.42 -70.28 -20.07
C GLU A 198 21.12 -69.71 -19.48
N ILE A 199 20.42 -68.86 -20.24
CA ILE A 199 19.20 -68.16 -19.78
C ILE A 199 18.14 -69.15 -19.26
N GLU A 200 17.97 -70.29 -19.93
CA GLU A 200 17.00 -71.31 -19.54
C GLU A 200 17.32 -71.90 -18.14
N LYS A 201 18.60 -72.16 -17.85
CA LYS A 201 19.04 -72.65 -16.54
C LYS A 201 18.90 -71.58 -15.46
N THR A 202 19.24 -70.33 -15.78
CA THR A 202 19.04 -69.20 -14.87
C THR A 202 17.57 -69.02 -14.54
N ALA A 203 16.67 -69.09 -15.53
CA ALA A 203 15.23 -69.00 -15.32
C ALA A 203 14.70 -70.12 -14.41
N GLU A 204 15.12 -71.36 -14.63
CA GLU A 204 14.79 -72.48 -13.74
C GLU A 204 15.28 -72.27 -12.31
N TYR A 205 16.50 -71.77 -12.14
CA TYR A 205 17.06 -71.46 -10.83
C TYR A 205 16.25 -70.38 -10.13
N LEU A 206 15.92 -69.27 -10.81
CA LEU A 206 15.14 -68.17 -10.25
C LEU A 206 13.75 -68.63 -9.76
N LEU A 207 13.11 -69.54 -10.49
CA LEU A 207 11.85 -70.18 -10.11
C LEU A 207 12.02 -71.12 -8.90
N LYS A 208 13.00 -72.03 -8.94
CA LYS A 208 13.21 -73.03 -7.86
C LYS A 208 13.71 -72.39 -6.56
N ALA A 209 14.52 -71.33 -6.65
CA ALA A 209 15.10 -70.64 -5.50
C ALA A 209 14.13 -69.66 -4.83
N GLY A 210 12.90 -69.51 -5.33
CA GLY A 210 11.91 -68.59 -4.76
C GLY A 210 12.24 -67.11 -4.94
N THR A 211 13.20 -66.78 -5.83
CA THR A 211 13.77 -65.41 -5.93
C THR A 211 12.77 -64.45 -6.56
N LEU A 212 11.97 -64.93 -7.51
CA LEU A 212 10.91 -64.15 -8.15
C LEU A 212 9.76 -63.85 -7.18
N GLU A 213 9.34 -64.83 -6.36
CA GLU A 213 8.31 -64.62 -5.34
C GLU A 213 8.77 -63.62 -4.28
N LYS A 214 10.02 -63.71 -3.83
CA LYS A 214 10.58 -62.77 -2.86
C LYS A 214 10.61 -61.35 -3.41
N LEU A 215 11.11 -61.15 -4.63
CA LEU A 215 11.11 -59.82 -5.27
C LEU A 215 9.67 -59.31 -5.46
N GLY A 216 8.73 -60.18 -5.85
CA GLY A 216 7.31 -59.83 -5.95
C GLY A 216 6.72 -59.37 -4.62
N GLN A 217 7.06 -60.02 -3.51
CA GLN A 217 6.65 -59.60 -2.16
C GLN A 217 7.26 -58.25 -1.77
N ASP A 218 8.56 -58.05 -2.02
CA ASP A 218 9.25 -56.79 -1.74
C ASP A 218 8.61 -55.62 -2.52
N VAL A 219 8.24 -55.85 -3.80
CA VAL A 219 7.52 -54.87 -4.64
C VAL A 219 6.13 -54.55 -4.08
N LEU A 220 5.36 -55.56 -3.65
CA LEU A 220 4.05 -55.35 -3.04
C LEU A 220 4.15 -54.58 -1.72
N GLN A 221 5.11 -54.94 -0.87
CA GLN A 221 5.35 -54.25 0.40
C GLN A 221 5.74 -52.78 0.17
N TYR A 222 6.58 -52.51 -0.83
CA TYR A 222 6.94 -51.13 -1.17
C TYR A 222 5.75 -50.35 -1.76
N ASN A 223 4.89 -51.01 -2.55
CA ASN A 223 3.65 -50.41 -3.04
C ASN A 223 2.70 -50.02 -1.89
N ASP A 224 2.65 -50.79 -0.80
CA ASP A 224 1.88 -50.42 0.39
C ASP A 224 2.45 -49.16 1.05
N VAL A 225 3.79 -49.03 1.14
CA VAL A 225 4.45 -47.81 1.62
C VAL A 225 4.10 -46.60 0.74
N LEU A 226 4.11 -46.76 -0.59
CA LEU A 226 3.72 -45.69 -1.53
C LEU A 226 2.25 -45.32 -1.39
N THR A 227 1.37 -46.30 -1.18
CA THR A 227 -0.06 -46.09 -0.95
C THR A 227 -0.29 -45.30 0.33
N GLN A 228 0.39 -45.67 1.42
CA GLN A 228 0.32 -44.95 2.69
C GLN A 228 0.83 -43.52 2.56
N ALA A 229 1.99 -43.31 1.92
CA ALA A 229 2.54 -41.98 1.70
C ALA A 229 1.61 -41.09 0.87
N LYS A 230 0.94 -41.66 -0.14
CA LYS A 230 -0.09 -40.95 -0.92
C LYS A 230 -1.27 -40.54 -0.04
N THR A 231 -1.82 -41.46 0.74
CA THR A 231 -2.96 -41.16 1.62
C THR A 231 -2.62 -40.13 2.69
N ASP A 232 -1.39 -40.19 3.25
CA ASP A 232 -0.90 -39.22 4.22
C ASP A 232 -0.76 -37.82 3.60
N GLY A 233 -0.26 -37.75 2.36
CA GLY A 233 -0.19 -36.50 1.59
C GLY A 233 -1.57 -35.91 1.32
N GLU A 234 -2.53 -36.72 0.87
CA GLU A 234 -3.92 -36.30 0.63
C GLU A 234 -4.61 -35.84 1.92
N ALA A 235 -4.42 -36.56 3.04
CA ALA A 235 -4.94 -36.16 4.34
C ALA A 235 -4.32 -34.86 4.85
N THR A 236 -3.01 -34.67 4.64
CA THR A 236 -2.31 -33.44 5.03
C THR A 236 -2.82 -32.24 4.24
N MET A 237 -3.03 -32.38 2.93
CA MET A 237 -3.62 -31.31 2.11
C MET A 237 -5.00 -30.91 2.64
N LYS A 238 -5.86 -31.89 2.92
CA LYS A 238 -7.19 -31.65 3.51
C LYS A 238 -7.10 -30.93 4.87
N TYR A 239 -6.17 -31.34 5.74
CA TYR A 239 -5.96 -30.68 7.03
C TYR A 239 -5.50 -29.23 6.88
N ILE A 240 -4.64 -28.95 5.90
CA ILE A 240 -4.19 -27.58 5.58
C ILE A 240 -5.39 -26.73 5.14
N ASP A 241 -6.23 -27.24 4.24
CA ASP A 241 -7.42 -26.53 3.76
C ASP A 241 -8.39 -26.21 4.93
N GLU A 242 -8.72 -27.21 5.74
CA GLU A 242 -9.60 -27.05 6.92
C GLU A 242 -9.02 -26.08 7.95
N THR A 243 -7.70 -26.12 8.16
CA THR A 243 -7.02 -25.22 9.10
C THR A 243 -7.00 -23.79 8.56
N SER A 244 -6.78 -23.61 7.26
CA SER A 244 -6.83 -22.31 6.59
C SER A 244 -8.22 -21.67 6.74
N ASP A 245 -9.27 -22.43 6.43
CA ASP A 245 -10.66 -21.97 6.56
C ASP A 245 -10.99 -21.56 8.01
N ARG A 246 -10.55 -22.35 9.00
CA ARG A 246 -10.73 -22.03 10.41
C ARG A 246 -10.01 -20.74 10.83
N ILE A 247 -8.76 -20.53 10.38
CA ILE A 247 -8.01 -19.30 10.67
C ILE A 247 -8.71 -18.08 10.06
N LEU A 248 -9.24 -18.21 8.83
CA LEU A 248 -10.00 -17.16 8.17
C LEU A 248 -11.28 -16.81 8.96
N GLU A 249 -12.00 -17.81 9.45
CA GLU A 249 -13.20 -17.61 10.26
C GLU A 249 -12.89 -16.95 11.62
N GLU A 250 -11.87 -17.45 12.34
CA GLU A 250 -11.41 -16.89 13.62
C GLU A 250 -10.98 -15.42 13.47
N SER A 251 -10.26 -15.09 12.39
CA SER A 251 -9.86 -13.71 12.07
C SER A 251 -11.07 -12.81 11.79
N SER A 252 -12.05 -13.30 11.03
CA SER A 252 -13.28 -12.57 10.72
C SER A 252 -14.14 -12.32 11.96
N ASP A 253 -14.27 -13.32 12.85
CA ASP A 253 -14.99 -13.19 14.12
C ASP A 253 -14.31 -12.18 15.05
N MET A 254 -12.98 -12.22 15.16
CA MET A 254 -12.22 -11.24 15.92
C MET A 254 -12.46 -9.82 15.43
N ARG A 255 -12.39 -9.59 14.10
CA ARG A 255 -12.71 -8.29 13.49
C ARG A 255 -14.11 -7.84 13.85
N ASN A 256 -15.11 -8.73 13.72
CA ASN A 256 -16.51 -8.38 14.00
C ASN A 256 -16.72 -7.99 15.47
N LYS A 257 -16.06 -8.68 16.41
CA LYS A 257 -16.10 -8.34 17.84
C LYS A 257 -15.49 -6.96 18.11
N LEU A 258 -14.35 -6.65 17.51
CA LEU A 258 -13.70 -5.33 17.63
C LEU A 258 -14.59 -4.21 17.10
N VAL A 259 -15.16 -4.38 15.89
CA VAL A 259 -16.06 -3.39 15.28
C VAL A 259 -17.29 -3.14 16.16
N ARG A 260 -17.91 -4.20 16.70
CA ARG A 260 -19.05 -4.05 17.63
C ARG A 260 -18.69 -3.26 18.88
N HIS A 261 -17.52 -3.54 19.46
CA HIS A 261 -17.07 -2.85 20.67
C HIS A 261 -16.79 -1.36 20.40
N ILE A 262 -16.14 -1.04 19.28
CA ILE A 262 -15.89 0.35 18.87
C ILE A 262 -17.21 1.09 18.64
N ASN A 263 -18.16 0.48 17.92
CA ASN A 263 -19.46 1.10 17.68
C ASN A 263 -20.23 1.36 18.99
N ALA A 264 -20.22 0.41 19.94
CA ALA A 264 -20.85 0.58 21.24
C ALA A 264 -20.22 1.72 22.07
N LEU A 265 -18.89 1.88 22.02
CA LEU A 265 -18.22 3.03 22.62
C LEU A 265 -18.69 4.34 21.98
N ILE A 266 -18.69 4.42 20.65
CA ILE A 266 -19.15 5.61 19.91
C ILE A 266 -20.58 5.98 20.29
N GLU A 267 -21.50 5.02 20.32
CA GLU A 267 -22.89 5.24 20.72
C GLU A 267 -23.00 5.77 22.15
N THR A 268 -22.25 5.18 23.09
CA THR A 268 -22.21 5.63 24.49
C THR A 268 -21.73 7.08 24.58
N HIS A 269 -20.72 7.45 23.80
CA HIS A 269 -20.18 8.81 23.77
C HIS A 269 -21.14 9.83 23.13
N HIS A 270 -21.80 9.47 22.03
CA HIS A 270 -22.82 10.32 21.42
C HIS A 270 -23.96 10.59 22.40
N ASN A 271 -24.38 9.58 23.16
CA ASN A 271 -25.45 9.73 24.16
C ASN A 271 -25.02 10.63 25.32
N ASP A 272 -23.79 10.47 25.84
CA ASP A 272 -23.25 11.34 26.90
C ASP A 272 -23.13 12.81 26.43
N LEU A 273 -22.59 13.03 25.23
CA LEU A 273 -22.46 14.37 24.66
C LEU A 273 -23.84 15.01 24.45
N ALA A 274 -24.81 14.27 23.91
CA ALA A 274 -26.17 14.75 23.71
C ALA A 274 -26.82 15.16 25.05
N LYS A 275 -26.59 14.40 26.12
CA LYS A 275 -27.07 14.72 27.47
C LYS A 275 -26.43 16.00 28.01
N LYS A 276 -25.08 16.10 27.96
CA LYS A 276 -24.34 17.29 28.40
C LYS A 276 -24.77 18.54 27.62
N VAL A 277 -24.94 18.44 26.30
CA VAL A 277 -25.44 19.55 25.47
C VAL A 277 -26.84 19.96 25.88
N LYS A 278 -27.75 19.01 26.14
CA LYS A 278 -29.12 19.31 26.56
C LYS A 278 -29.15 20.03 27.92
N GLU A 279 -28.37 19.57 28.89
CA GLU A 279 -28.26 20.21 30.21
C GLU A 279 -27.71 21.64 30.10
N GLN A 280 -26.62 21.84 29.34
CA GLN A 280 -26.03 23.16 29.15
C GLN A 280 -26.96 24.13 28.40
N LYS A 281 -27.65 23.64 27.35
CA LYS A 281 -28.68 24.44 26.66
C LYS A 281 -29.82 24.83 27.61
N GLY A 282 -30.25 23.93 28.48
CA GLY A 282 -31.28 24.22 29.50
C GLY A 282 -30.84 25.34 30.45
N ARG A 283 -29.63 25.25 31.01
CA ARG A 283 -29.06 26.30 31.88
C ARG A 283 -28.94 27.64 31.15
N LEU A 284 -28.53 27.63 29.89
CA LEU A 284 -28.40 28.85 29.10
C LEU A 284 -29.77 29.47 28.78
N ALA A 285 -30.79 28.66 28.48
CA ALA A 285 -32.15 29.15 28.28
C ALA A 285 -32.67 29.87 29.53
N THR A 286 -32.52 29.27 30.72
CA THR A 286 -32.90 29.91 31.99
C THR A 286 -32.14 31.22 32.24
N PHE A 287 -30.87 31.27 31.88
CA PHE A 287 -30.08 32.51 31.97
C PHE A 287 -30.60 33.59 31.01
N VAL A 288 -30.88 33.24 29.75
CA VAL A 288 -31.44 34.17 28.75
C VAL A 288 -32.78 34.71 29.22
N ASP A 289 -33.66 33.85 29.75
CA ASP A 289 -34.96 34.27 30.29
C ASP A 289 -34.77 35.26 31.46
N THR A 290 -33.87 34.94 32.40
CA THR A 290 -33.56 35.81 33.55
C THR A 290 -33.02 37.18 33.12
N VAL A 291 -32.13 37.21 32.11
CA VAL A 291 -31.59 38.47 31.57
C VAL A 291 -32.68 39.27 30.86
N THR A 292 -33.56 38.59 30.13
CA THR A 292 -34.70 39.20 29.44
C THR A 292 -35.65 39.87 30.44
N ASP A 293 -36.01 39.18 31.52
CA ASP A 293 -36.86 39.72 32.58
C ASP A 293 -36.22 40.96 33.25
N ARG A 294 -34.92 40.88 33.56
CA ARG A 294 -34.17 42.02 34.12
C ARG A 294 -34.11 43.19 33.15
N GLN A 295 -33.89 42.94 31.86
CA GLN A 295 -33.85 43.99 30.83
C GLN A 295 -35.21 44.69 30.71
N LEU A 296 -36.32 43.93 30.72
CA LEU A 296 -37.67 44.49 30.70
C LEU A 296 -37.93 45.37 31.92
N LEU A 297 -37.52 44.92 33.10
CA LEU A 297 -37.63 45.69 34.34
C LEU A 297 -36.80 46.99 34.29
N MET A 298 -35.57 46.93 33.78
CA MET A 298 -34.74 48.13 33.60
C MET A 298 -35.37 49.15 32.63
N ALA A 299 -35.98 48.67 31.54
CA ALA A 299 -36.71 49.52 30.61
C ALA A 299 -37.92 50.19 31.31
N GLN A 300 -38.68 49.45 32.12
CA GLN A 300 -39.78 50.01 32.91
C GLN A 300 -39.30 51.06 33.92
N TYR A 301 -38.19 50.81 34.62
CA TYR A 301 -37.60 51.80 35.53
C TYR A 301 -37.17 53.06 34.80
N SER A 302 -36.52 52.93 33.65
CA SER A 302 -36.10 54.07 32.82
C SER A 302 -37.30 54.89 32.34
N GLN A 303 -38.38 54.24 31.91
CA GLN A 303 -39.62 54.91 31.51
C GLN A 303 -40.28 55.63 32.69
N THR A 304 -40.36 54.98 33.86
CA THR A 304 -40.99 55.56 35.05
C THR A 304 -40.23 56.78 35.57
N LEU A 305 -38.90 56.76 35.48
CA LEU A 305 -38.04 57.87 35.91
C LEU A 305 -38.02 59.04 34.92
N SER A 306 -38.41 58.82 33.65
CA SER A 306 -38.48 59.88 32.64
C SER A 306 -39.85 60.58 32.56
N ASP A 307 -40.92 59.97 33.07
CA ASP A 307 -42.28 60.52 33.04
C ASP A 307 -42.57 61.49 34.20
N THR A 308 -41.71 62.51 34.36
CA THR A 308 -41.73 63.42 35.52
C THR A 308 -42.81 64.51 35.44
N GLU A 309 -43.27 64.87 34.24
CA GLU A 309 -44.21 65.98 34.02
C GLU A 309 -45.67 65.65 34.36
N LYS A 310 -46.05 64.36 34.36
CA LYS A 310 -47.43 63.89 34.57
C LYS A 310 -47.68 63.28 35.95
N THR A 311 -46.66 63.21 36.79
CA THR A 311 -46.69 62.45 38.04
C THR A 311 -46.64 63.39 39.24
N SER A 312 -47.54 63.22 40.22
CA SER A 312 -47.58 64.12 41.38
C SER A 312 -46.31 63.97 42.25
N PRO A 313 -45.84 65.04 42.93
CA PRO A 313 -44.59 65.00 43.69
C PRO A 313 -44.48 63.87 44.73
N PRO A 314 -45.54 63.52 45.50
CA PRO A 314 -45.47 62.40 46.44
C PRO A 314 -45.25 61.04 45.75
N VAL A 315 -45.90 60.82 44.60
CA VAL A 315 -45.79 59.57 43.81
C VAL A 315 -44.41 59.46 43.18
N LEU A 316 -43.85 60.58 42.73
CA LEU A 316 -42.53 60.64 42.12
C LEU A 316 -41.43 60.25 43.14
N VAL A 317 -41.50 60.81 44.35
CA VAL A 317 -40.57 60.44 45.44
C VAL A 317 -40.75 58.98 45.86
N GLN A 318 -41.99 58.48 45.94
CA GLN A 318 -42.26 57.07 46.26
C GLN A 318 -41.69 56.12 45.21
N ASN A 319 -41.89 56.41 43.92
CA ASN A 319 -41.35 55.61 42.81
C ASN A 319 -39.82 55.64 42.80
N TYR A 320 -39.20 56.80 42.98
CA TYR A 320 -37.75 56.93 43.07
C TYR A 320 -37.17 56.07 44.20
N LEU A 321 -37.73 56.15 45.42
CA LEU A 321 -37.23 55.37 46.55
C LEU A 321 -37.39 53.85 46.33
N LYS A 322 -38.52 53.43 45.74
CA LYS A 322 -38.77 52.03 45.41
C LYS A 322 -37.79 51.51 44.36
N ILE A 323 -37.64 52.24 43.24
CA ILE A 323 -36.73 51.87 42.15
C ILE A 323 -35.28 51.86 42.65
N LYS A 324 -34.85 52.88 43.41
CA LYS A 324 -33.50 52.95 43.97
C LYS A 324 -33.17 51.75 44.85
N SER A 325 -34.10 51.33 45.70
CA SER A 325 -33.94 50.15 46.56
C SER A 325 -33.84 48.86 45.74
N GLN A 326 -34.77 48.65 44.81
CA GLN A 326 -34.81 47.43 43.97
C GLN A 326 -33.62 47.35 43.00
N PHE A 327 -33.24 48.47 42.39
CA PHE A 327 -32.07 48.56 41.52
C PHE A 327 -30.79 48.19 42.27
N LYS A 328 -30.61 48.72 43.49
CA LYS A 328 -29.48 48.38 44.36
C LYS A 328 -29.43 46.87 44.62
N GLN A 329 -30.55 46.25 44.99
CA GLN A 329 -30.64 44.80 45.22
C GLN A 329 -30.28 43.98 43.97
N ILE A 330 -30.78 44.39 42.80
CA ILE A 330 -30.48 43.70 41.52
C ILE A 330 -29.00 43.82 41.16
N THR A 331 -28.39 45.00 41.37
CA THR A 331 -26.95 45.21 41.10
C THR A 331 -26.05 44.46 42.09
N GLU A 332 -26.46 44.33 43.35
CA GLU A 332 -25.72 43.59 44.38
C GLU A 332 -25.77 42.07 44.17
N LEU A 333 -26.87 41.54 43.62
CA LEU A 333 -26.99 40.13 43.23
C LEU A 333 -26.01 39.70 42.12
N GLY A 334 -25.45 40.67 41.38
CA GLY A 334 -24.53 40.43 40.28
C GLY A 334 -25.13 39.64 39.10
N PHE A 335 -24.28 39.34 38.13
CA PHE A 335 -24.59 38.46 37.01
C PHE A 335 -23.58 37.31 36.99
N TYR A 336 -24.03 36.11 37.37
CA TYR A 336 -23.24 34.91 37.15
C TYR A 336 -23.43 34.46 35.70
N LYS A 337 -22.39 34.59 34.87
CA LYS A 337 -22.37 34.02 33.52
C LYS A 337 -22.15 32.51 33.62
N PRO A 338 -23.05 31.65 33.12
CA PRO A 338 -22.85 30.21 33.14
C PRO A 338 -21.64 29.82 32.27
N SER A 339 -20.66 29.14 32.84
CA SER A 339 -19.59 28.52 32.05
C SER A 339 -20.10 27.24 31.39
N VAL A 340 -19.87 27.11 30.08
CA VAL A 340 -20.21 25.93 29.29
C VAL A 340 -18.92 25.22 28.90
N LYS A 341 -18.62 24.10 29.53
CA LYS A 341 -17.54 23.20 29.13
C LYS A 341 -18.14 22.03 28.36
N LEU A 342 -17.91 21.98 27.06
CA LEU A 342 -18.22 20.82 26.23
C LEU A 342 -16.91 20.05 26.01
N GLN A 343 -16.64 19.08 26.87
CA GLN A 343 -15.52 18.17 26.72
C GLN A 343 -16.05 16.75 26.59
N SER A 344 -15.52 16.03 25.60
CA SER A 344 -15.83 14.62 25.38
C SER A 344 -14.80 13.74 26.06
N ASP A 345 -15.21 12.99 27.08
CA ASP A 345 -14.37 12.00 27.77
C ASP A 345 -14.03 10.80 26.85
N ALA A 346 -14.74 10.69 25.72
CA ALA A 346 -14.47 9.76 24.62
C ALA A 346 -13.07 9.90 24.04
N SER A 347 -12.59 11.14 23.98
CA SER A 347 -11.31 11.44 23.36
C SER A 347 -10.15 10.75 24.05
N GLY A 348 -10.20 10.63 25.38
CA GLY A 348 -9.19 9.91 26.16
C GLY A 348 -9.24 8.40 25.94
N GLN A 349 -10.43 7.79 25.93
CA GLN A 349 -10.57 6.35 25.70
C GLN A 349 -10.20 5.96 24.27
N LEU A 350 -10.64 6.74 23.28
CA LEU A 350 -10.28 6.54 21.88
C LEU A 350 -8.78 6.79 21.64
N SER A 351 -8.19 7.83 22.23
CA SER A 351 -6.73 8.05 22.16
C SER A 351 -5.96 6.89 22.78
N THR A 352 -6.41 6.35 23.92
CA THR A 352 -5.78 5.19 24.56
C THR A 352 -5.84 3.94 23.66
N ILE A 353 -6.95 3.75 22.95
CA ILE A 353 -7.08 2.66 21.96
C ILE A 353 -6.13 2.89 20.80
N LEU A 354 -6.07 4.11 20.24
CA LEU A 354 -5.18 4.46 19.13
C LEU A 354 -3.70 4.28 19.50
N ASP A 355 -3.27 4.75 20.68
CA ASP A 355 -1.91 4.62 21.18
C ASP A 355 -1.49 3.15 21.36
N LYS A 356 -2.41 2.30 21.86
CA LYS A 356 -2.14 0.86 22.02
C LYS A 356 -2.14 0.12 20.68
N CYS A 357 -2.91 0.59 19.70
CA CYS A 357 -3.06 -0.07 18.40
C CYS A 357 -2.09 0.46 17.33
N GLN A 358 -1.30 1.50 17.60
CA GLN A 358 -0.39 2.15 16.63
C GLN A 358 -1.09 2.56 15.32
N ILE A 359 -2.34 3.01 15.41
CA ILE A 359 -3.11 3.46 14.25
C ILE A 359 -2.82 4.95 14.05
N ASP A 360 -1.74 5.27 13.36
CA ASP A 360 -1.24 6.64 13.19
C ASP A 360 -2.16 7.52 12.31
N ASP A 361 -3.04 6.91 11.50
CA ASP A 361 -3.87 7.61 10.50
C ASP A 361 -5.24 8.10 11.01
N VAL A 362 -5.64 7.73 12.23
CA VAL A 362 -6.98 8.06 12.77
C VAL A 362 -6.86 9.13 13.87
N LYS A 363 -7.38 10.33 13.61
CA LYS A 363 -7.33 11.47 14.54
C LYS A 363 -8.62 11.63 15.33
N VAL A 364 -8.50 11.91 16.63
CA VAL A 364 -9.63 12.38 17.45
C VAL A 364 -9.58 13.89 17.54
N GLU A 365 -10.36 14.58 16.71
CA GLU A 365 -10.45 16.04 16.77
C GLU A 365 -11.23 16.49 18.01
N VAL A 366 -10.58 17.24 18.90
CA VAL A 366 -11.26 17.99 19.97
C VAL A 366 -11.53 19.41 19.45
N LYS A 367 -12.74 19.63 18.91
CA LYS A 367 -13.23 20.97 18.57
C LYS A 367 -13.83 21.62 19.82
N SER A 368 -13.08 22.50 20.46
CA SER A 368 -13.63 23.45 21.42
C SER A 368 -14.06 24.71 20.68
N THR A 369 -15.31 25.12 20.86
CA THR A 369 -15.77 26.45 20.47
C THR A 369 -16.03 27.20 21.76
N PRO A 370 -15.25 28.24 22.11
CA PRO A 370 -15.53 29.08 23.25
C PRO A 370 -16.84 29.81 22.97
N ILE A 371 -17.84 29.54 23.80
CA ILE A 371 -19.20 30.10 23.62
C ILE A 371 -19.26 31.54 24.16
N TRP A 372 -18.33 31.92 25.04
CA TRP A 372 -18.32 33.22 25.72
C TRP A 372 -16.92 33.74 25.97
N ASP A 373 -16.86 35.06 26.21
CA ASP A 373 -15.66 35.73 26.64
C ASP A 373 -15.26 35.33 28.07
N ILE A 374 -14.06 34.81 28.31
CA ILE A 374 -13.51 34.67 29.66
C ILE A 374 -13.14 36.05 30.21
N ASP A 375 -13.32 36.23 31.51
CA ASP A 375 -12.83 37.43 32.18
C ASP A 375 -11.30 37.35 32.31
N LEU A 376 -10.61 38.02 31.38
CA LEU A 376 -9.15 38.04 31.33
C LEU A 376 -8.51 38.81 32.49
N THR A 377 -9.30 39.57 33.28
CA THR A 377 -8.77 40.22 34.48
C THR A 377 -8.43 39.21 35.57
N CYS A 378 -9.11 38.05 35.60
CA CYS A 378 -8.89 36.98 36.56
C CYS A 378 -8.45 35.64 35.95
N ALA A 379 -8.49 35.46 34.62
CA ALA A 379 -8.09 34.21 33.95
C ALA A 379 -6.63 33.75 34.19
N ASP A 380 -6.43 32.45 34.38
CA ASP A 380 -5.11 31.84 34.48
C ASP A 380 -4.55 31.43 33.12
N MET A 381 -3.23 31.51 32.96
CA MET A 381 -2.52 31.07 31.75
C MET A 381 -1.85 29.72 32.03
N LYS A 382 -2.45 28.63 31.52
CA LYS A 382 -1.97 27.26 31.76
C LYS A 382 -1.16 26.76 30.58
N MET A 383 0.03 26.21 30.83
CA MET A 383 0.82 25.51 29.82
C MET A 383 0.17 24.15 29.51
N VAL A 384 -0.10 23.90 28.23
CA VAL A 384 -0.70 22.66 27.73
C VAL A 384 0.39 21.67 27.36
N CYS A 385 1.31 22.07 26.48
CA CYS A 385 2.43 21.25 26.03
C CYS A 385 3.61 22.10 25.54
N GLU A 386 4.78 21.48 25.43
CA GLU A 386 5.96 22.04 24.78
C GLU A 386 6.16 21.40 23.40
N LEU A 387 6.51 22.21 22.39
CA LEU A 387 6.74 21.74 21.04
C LEU A 387 8.24 21.45 20.87
N PRO A 388 8.68 20.18 20.85
CA PRO A 388 10.08 19.83 20.84
C PRO A 388 10.78 20.35 19.58
N GLU A 389 12.09 20.60 19.67
CA GLU A 389 12.95 21.05 18.56
C GLU A 389 12.63 22.44 17.97
N SER A 390 11.67 23.18 18.55
CA SER A 390 11.34 24.56 18.14
C SER A 390 12.17 25.65 18.85
N GLY A 391 13.20 25.25 19.60
CA GLY A 391 13.93 26.12 20.53
C GLY A 391 14.74 27.25 19.87
N GLY A 392 14.64 28.45 20.44
CA GLY A 392 15.50 29.62 20.12
C GLY A 392 15.31 30.27 18.75
N SER A 393 14.52 29.67 17.87
CA SER A 393 14.44 30.07 16.45
C SER A 393 13.02 30.22 15.92
N GLY A 394 12.00 29.88 16.71
CA GLY A 394 10.59 30.10 16.38
C GLY A 394 10.23 31.58 16.36
N THR A 395 10.02 32.14 15.17
CA THR A 395 9.68 33.57 14.97
C THR A 395 8.20 33.82 14.74
N GLY A 396 7.44 32.78 14.41
CA GLY A 396 6.01 32.84 14.10
C GLY A 396 5.45 31.45 13.83
N GLY A 397 4.14 31.36 13.60
CA GLY A 397 3.45 30.10 13.39
C GLY A 397 1.93 30.25 13.36
N CYS A 398 1.22 29.17 13.09
CA CYS A 398 -0.24 29.17 13.17
C CYS A 398 -0.79 27.78 13.49
N PHE A 399 -2.06 27.76 13.88
CA PHE A 399 -2.85 26.54 14.00
C PHE A 399 -3.54 26.22 12.68
N PHE A 400 -3.66 24.93 12.37
CA PHE A 400 -4.60 24.42 11.39
C PHE A 400 -5.98 24.22 12.04
N GLU A 401 -7.01 24.05 11.20
CA GLU A 401 -8.39 23.80 11.66
C GLU A 401 -8.53 22.53 12.50
N ASN A 402 -7.72 21.51 12.19
CA ASN A 402 -7.69 20.23 12.91
C ASN A 402 -6.88 20.30 14.23
N GLY A 403 -6.29 21.47 14.55
CA GLY A 403 -5.47 21.68 15.75
C GLY A 403 -3.98 21.40 15.58
N ASP A 404 -3.54 20.93 14.42
CA ASP A 404 -2.11 20.81 14.10
C ASP A 404 -1.44 22.19 14.13
N ILE A 405 -0.12 22.20 14.29
CA ILE A 405 0.65 23.44 14.45
C ILE A 405 1.79 23.47 13.43
N ILE A 406 2.00 24.62 12.79
CA ILE A 406 3.20 24.90 12.00
C ILE A 406 3.95 26.10 12.57
N ILE A 407 5.26 25.95 12.71
CA ILE A 407 6.17 26.98 13.23
C ILE A 407 7.19 27.35 12.16
N ALA A 408 7.42 28.66 11.98
CA ALA A 408 8.56 29.18 11.22
C ALA A 408 9.82 29.15 12.09
N ASP A 409 10.80 28.35 11.69
CA ASP A 409 12.13 28.30 12.29
C ASP A 409 13.08 29.12 11.41
N TYR A 410 13.29 30.37 11.83
CA TYR A 410 14.07 31.35 11.09
C TYR A 410 15.52 30.89 10.91
N ASN A 411 16.20 30.51 11.99
CA ASN A 411 17.64 30.25 11.95
C ASN A 411 17.99 29.03 11.10
N ASN A 412 17.14 28.00 11.12
CA ASN A 412 17.35 26.78 10.35
C ASN A 412 16.72 26.80 8.95
N LYS A 413 16.09 27.92 8.56
CA LYS A 413 15.40 28.09 7.26
C LYS A 413 14.37 26.99 7.00
N GLN A 414 13.57 26.63 7.99
CA GLN A 414 12.62 25.52 7.86
C GLN A 414 11.28 25.85 8.51
N CYS A 415 10.27 25.04 8.19
CA CYS A 415 9.03 24.97 8.94
C CYS A 415 8.91 23.63 9.67
N LEU A 416 8.47 23.69 10.92
CA LEU A 416 8.24 22.52 11.77
C LEU A 416 6.74 22.28 11.87
N TYR A 417 6.29 21.09 11.50
CA TYR A 417 4.89 20.69 11.51
C TYR A 417 4.63 19.64 12.59
N TYR A 418 3.70 19.95 13.48
CA TYR A 418 3.33 19.15 14.65
C TYR A 418 1.90 18.65 14.53
N SER A 419 1.70 17.38 14.84
CA SER A 419 0.38 16.73 14.96
C SER A 419 0.37 15.94 16.26
N ASN A 420 -0.72 16.05 17.03
CA ASN A 420 -0.81 15.46 18.38
C ASN A 420 0.41 15.78 19.25
N GLU A 421 0.85 17.06 19.24
CA GLU A 421 1.97 17.57 20.03
C GLU A 421 3.35 16.98 19.69
N LYS A 422 3.42 16.08 18.70
CA LYS A 422 4.66 15.46 18.22
C LYS A 422 5.09 16.09 16.91
N LEU A 423 6.40 16.26 16.74
CA LEU A 423 6.97 16.72 15.47
C LEU A 423 6.81 15.61 14.43
N VAL A 424 6.08 15.90 13.34
CA VAL A 424 5.80 14.93 12.28
C VAL A 424 6.61 15.23 11.01
N ARG A 425 6.83 16.51 10.68
CA ARG A 425 7.54 16.88 9.45
C ARG A 425 8.38 18.14 9.64
N LYS A 426 9.57 18.15 9.02
CA LYS A 426 10.41 19.34 8.82
C LYS A 426 10.46 19.67 7.35
N THR A 427 10.13 20.91 6.99
CA THR A 427 10.11 21.37 5.60
C THR A 427 11.20 22.40 5.40
N GLN A 428 12.24 22.05 4.64
CA GLN A 428 13.33 22.97 4.34
C GLN A 428 12.88 24.03 3.34
N LEU A 429 13.20 25.29 3.62
CA LEU A 429 12.93 26.44 2.76
C LEU A 429 14.21 27.00 2.16
N SER A 430 14.07 27.65 1.00
CA SER A 430 15.17 28.34 0.32
C SER A 430 15.51 29.70 0.94
N ARG A 431 14.60 30.25 1.75
CA ARG A 431 14.66 31.59 2.36
C ARG A 431 14.44 31.49 3.87
N TYR A 432 14.71 32.58 4.59
CA TYR A 432 14.52 32.64 6.04
C TYR A 432 13.05 32.95 6.37
N PRO A 433 12.26 31.98 6.88
CA PRO A 433 10.86 32.22 7.24
C PRO A 433 10.78 33.08 8.50
N TRP A 434 9.85 34.02 8.53
CA TRP A 434 9.56 34.81 9.72
C TRP A 434 8.22 34.41 10.35
N ASP A 435 7.16 34.34 9.54
CA ASP A 435 5.82 34.05 10.01
C ASP A 435 5.08 33.09 9.08
N VAL A 436 4.11 32.38 9.63
CA VAL A 436 3.23 31.47 8.90
C VAL A 436 1.80 31.77 9.30
N ILE A 437 0.93 31.96 8.30
CA ILE A 437 -0.51 32.12 8.52
C ILE A 437 -1.28 31.20 7.58
N PHE A 438 -2.49 30.83 8.00
CA PHE A 438 -3.38 30.00 7.20
C PHE A 438 -4.48 30.85 6.55
N ARG A 439 -4.74 30.63 5.26
CA ARG A 439 -5.81 31.33 4.52
C ARG A 439 -6.66 30.37 3.69
N LYS A 440 -7.99 30.42 3.89
CA LYS A 440 -8.97 29.65 3.09
C LYS A 440 -9.39 30.44 1.84
N PRO A 441 -9.54 29.78 0.69
CA PRO A 441 -8.51 29.10 -0.11
C PRO A 441 -7.50 30.11 -0.73
N PRO A 442 -6.24 29.72 -1.07
CA PRO A 442 -5.79 28.34 -1.30
C PRO A 442 -4.51 27.94 -0.53
N GLY A 443 -4.36 28.22 0.78
CA GLY A 443 -3.35 27.52 1.59
C GLY A 443 -2.54 28.34 2.60
N LEU A 444 -1.37 27.81 2.95
CA LEU A 444 -0.43 28.41 3.89
C LEU A 444 0.31 29.56 3.23
N ILE A 445 0.48 30.65 3.97
CA ILE A 445 1.19 31.84 3.53
C ILE A 445 2.36 32.06 4.50
N ILE A 446 3.57 32.05 3.96
CA ILE A 446 4.79 32.21 4.73
C ILE A 446 5.46 33.52 4.32
N SER A 447 5.78 34.38 5.29
CA SER A 447 6.65 35.51 5.04
C SER A 447 8.10 35.06 5.10
N THR A 448 8.87 35.35 4.05
CA THR A 448 10.28 34.93 3.97
C THR A 448 11.20 36.07 3.56
N ASN A 449 12.45 36.02 4.02
CA ASN A 449 13.46 37.03 3.75
C ASN A 449 14.67 36.44 3.05
N ALA A 450 15.18 37.15 2.05
CA ALA A 450 16.43 36.81 1.36
C ALA A 450 16.99 38.02 0.63
N ASN A 451 18.31 38.18 0.63
CA ASN A 451 19.01 39.29 -0.06
C ASN A 451 18.43 40.67 0.30
N SER A 452 18.09 40.85 1.58
CA SER A 452 17.40 42.04 2.11
C SER A 452 16.05 42.35 1.45
N LYS A 453 15.35 41.36 0.88
CA LYS A 453 14.00 41.52 0.33
C LYS A 453 13.03 40.60 1.05
N GLY A 454 11.87 41.14 1.41
CA GLY A 454 10.73 40.41 1.92
C GLY A 454 9.86 39.83 0.80
N HIS A 455 9.47 38.57 0.98
CA HIS A 455 8.65 37.79 0.08
C HIS A 455 7.46 37.20 0.82
N ILE A 456 6.43 36.87 0.06
CA ILE A 456 5.33 36.02 0.48
C ILE A 456 5.38 34.77 -0.37
N GLU A 457 5.40 33.62 0.30
CA GLU A 457 5.39 32.32 -0.32
C GLU A 457 4.09 31.59 0.02
N GLN A 458 3.42 31.06 -0.99
CA GLN A 458 2.22 30.26 -0.81
C GLN A 458 2.60 28.78 -0.84
N PHE A 459 2.08 28.01 0.11
CA PHE A 459 2.36 26.60 0.28
C PHE A 459 1.08 25.77 0.28
N ASP A 460 1.17 24.58 -0.32
CA ASP A 460 0.13 23.57 -0.20
C ASP A 460 0.08 23.07 1.26
N PRO A 461 -1.08 23.08 1.92
CA PRO A 461 -1.18 22.71 3.33
C PRO A 461 -0.98 21.22 3.62
N GLN A 462 -1.14 20.32 2.64
CA GLN A 462 -0.96 18.87 2.81
C GLN A 462 0.46 18.43 2.43
N GLU A 463 0.91 18.87 1.27
CA GLU A 463 2.22 18.52 0.74
C GLU A 463 3.34 19.35 1.37
N LEU A 464 3.01 20.52 1.93
CA LEU A 464 3.98 21.53 2.41
C LEU A 464 5.00 21.88 1.31
N LYS A 465 4.53 21.97 0.07
CA LYS A 465 5.32 22.37 -1.10
C LYS A 465 4.98 23.80 -1.52
N ASN A 466 6.00 24.55 -1.94
CA ASN A 466 5.83 25.90 -2.46
C ASN A 466 5.01 25.86 -3.76
N ILE A 467 3.93 26.63 -3.80
CA ILE A 467 3.06 26.84 -4.96
C ILE A 467 3.50 28.09 -5.72
N SER A 468 3.74 29.18 -5.00
CA SER A 468 4.11 30.46 -5.59
C SER A 468 4.97 31.29 -4.65
N THR A 469 5.78 32.19 -5.22
CA THR A 469 6.65 33.11 -4.47
C THR A 469 6.55 34.50 -5.07
N LYS A 470 6.25 35.50 -4.23
CA LYS A 470 6.13 36.90 -4.66
C LYS A 470 6.99 37.81 -3.79
N CYS A 471 7.84 38.62 -4.41
CA CYS A 471 8.58 39.68 -3.71
C CYS A 471 7.66 40.88 -3.49
N ILE A 472 7.42 41.26 -2.23
CA ILE A 472 6.46 42.33 -1.88
C ILE A 472 7.14 43.65 -1.48
N THR A 473 8.41 43.62 -1.10
CA THR A 473 9.16 44.83 -0.72
C THR A 473 10.09 45.30 -1.84
N LYS A 474 10.18 46.63 -2.03
CA LYS A 474 11.21 47.28 -2.86
C LYS A 474 12.29 47.90 -1.93
N ASN A 475 13.55 47.97 -2.37
CA ASN A 475 14.67 48.67 -1.70
C ASN A 475 15.15 48.12 -0.33
N LYS A 476 15.75 46.91 -0.31
CA LYS A 476 16.44 46.34 0.86
C LYS A 476 15.61 46.35 2.17
N ARG A 477 14.35 45.91 2.12
CA ARG A 477 13.47 45.83 3.29
C ARG A 477 13.03 44.40 3.56
N SER A 478 12.97 44.04 4.84
CA SER A 478 12.47 42.73 5.30
C SER A 478 10.97 42.78 5.56
N VAL A 479 10.33 41.62 5.48
CA VAL A 479 8.97 41.38 5.95
C VAL A 479 9.02 40.57 7.25
N TYR A 480 8.13 40.87 8.17
CA TYR A 480 8.05 40.22 9.48
C TYR A 480 6.72 39.47 9.62
N GLN A 481 5.93 39.79 10.64
CA GLN A 481 4.61 39.22 10.85
C GLN A 481 3.63 39.58 9.74
N LEU A 482 2.71 38.65 9.47
CA LEU A 482 1.57 38.83 8.59
C LEU A 482 0.27 38.83 9.40
N ALA A 483 -0.76 39.49 8.85
CA ALA A 483 -2.13 39.41 9.32
C ALA A 483 -3.10 39.34 8.13
N ILE A 484 -4.27 38.74 8.33
CA ILE A 484 -5.31 38.63 7.32
C ILE A 484 -6.61 39.23 7.86
N SER A 485 -7.31 39.96 7.00
CA SER A 485 -8.74 40.25 7.11
C SER A 485 -9.48 39.60 5.94
N PRO A 486 -10.84 39.58 5.92
CA PRO A 486 -11.60 38.99 4.83
C PRO A 486 -11.18 39.51 3.44
N GLU A 487 -10.87 40.80 3.33
CA GLU A 487 -10.55 41.46 2.05
C GLU A 487 -9.05 41.69 1.79
N PHE A 488 -8.22 41.73 2.84
CA PHE A 488 -6.83 42.17 2.69
C PHE A 488 -5.85 41.33 3.51
N MET A 489 -4.59 41.38 3.09
CA MET A 489 -3.46 40.89 3.87
C MET A 489 -2.58 42.07 4.27
N TYR A 490 -2.00 41.99 5.45
CA TYR A 490 -1.15 43.02 6.02
C TYR A 490 0.21 42.43 6.35
N ALA A 491 1.29 43.13 5.97
CA ALA A 491 2.65 42.67 6.20
C ALA A 491 3.49 43.77 6.87
N ALA A 492 4.00 43.48 8.07
CA ALA A 492 4.87 44.40 8.81
C ALA A 492 6.24 44.52 8.15
N CYS A 493 6.69 45.74 7.87
CA CYS A 493 7.93 46.03 7.12
C CYS A 493 8.80 47.10 7.82
N SER A 494 9.00 46.98 9.14
CA SER A 494 9.83 47.86 9.98
C SER A 494 9.30 49.29 10.19
N ASN A 495 9.10 50.08 9.13
CA ASN A 495 8.66 51.49 9.26
C ASN A 495 7.29 51.77 8.61
N PHE A 496 6.67 50.72 8.05
CA PHE A 496 5.39 50.78 7.39
C PHE A 496 4.77 49.38 7.41
N ILE A 497 3.45 49.32 7.26
CA ILE A 497 2.70 48.11 7.01
C ILE A 497 2.23 48.15 5.55
N LEU A 498 2.47 47.06 4.83
CA LEU A 498 1.93 46.86 3.49
C LEU A 498 0.51 46.31 3.61
N LYS A 499 -0.48 47.04 3.11
CA LYS A 499 -1.82 46.51 2.82
C LYS A 499 -1.80 45.92 1.42
N LEU A 500 -2.09 44.63 1.33
CA LEU A 500 -1.98 43.82 0.13
C LEU A 500 -3.36 43.26 -0.25
N ASP A 501 -3.61 43.16 -1.55
CA ASP A 501 -4.76 42.42 -2.06
C ASP A 501 -4.53 40.89 -1.96
N HIS A 502 -5.51 40.13 -2.42
CA HIS A 502 -5.48 38.67 -2.38
C HIS A 502 -4.38 38.03 -3.22
N GLU A 503 -3.89 38.71 -4.24
CA GLU A 503 -2.79 38.27 -5.10
C GLU A 503 -1.42 38.71 -4.55
N GLY A 504 -1.39 39.47 -3.44
CA GLY A 504 -0.19 40.03 -2.84
C GLY A 504 0.31 41.29 -3.55
N ASN A 505 -0.52 41.98 -4.33
CA ASN A 505 -0.19 43.31 -4.86
C ASN A 505 -0.38 44.38 -3.78
N THR A 506 0.47 45.40 -3.79
CA THR A 506 0.36 46.51 -2.83
C THR A 506 -0.81 47.42 -3.15
N VAL A 507 -1.76 47.48 -2.22
CA VAL A 507 -2.90 48.41 -2.24
C VAL A 507 -2.52 49.72 -1.58
N LYS A 508 -1.84 49.67 -0.42
CA LYS A 508 -1.47 50.87 0.34
C LYS A 508 -0.25 50.63 1.24
N ASN A 509 0.54 51.68 1.43
CA ASN A 509 1.58 51.74 2.46
C ASN A 509 1.07 52.55 3.64
N ILE A 510 1.07 51.95 4.83
CA ILE A 510 0.61 52.59 6.06
C ILE A 510 1.83 52.90 6.92
N SER A 511 2.10 54.19 7.16
CA SER A 511 3.21 54.62 8.02
C SER A 511 2.96 54.18 9.46
N VAL A 512 3.99 53.62 10.10
CA VAL A 512 3.96 53.20 11.50
C VAL A 512 5.24 53.63 12.21
N ASP A 513 5.29 53.38 13.51
CA ASP A 513 6.46 53.62 14.33
C ASP A 513 7.68 52.79 13.83
N ARG A 514 8.89 53.24 14.21
CA ARG A 514 10.13 52.64 13.75
C ARG A 514 10.34 51.24 14.36
N LEU A 515 10.82 50.29 13.56
CA LEU A 515 11.03 48.88 13.97
C LEU A 515 9.73 48.17 14.41
N THR A 516 8.65 48.36 13.66
CA THR A 516 7.45 47.55 13.74
C THR A 516 7.66 46.18 13.10
N TYR A 517 7.64 45.14 13.94
CA TYR A 517 7.78 43.74 13.53
C TYR A 517 6.46 42.97 13.52
N SER A 518 5.42 43.52 14.15
CA SER A 518 4.14 42.85 14.34
C SER A 518 2.97 43.66 13.81
N VAL A 519 2.00 42.96 13.22
CA VAL A 519 0.71 43.49 12.80
C VAL A 519 -0.38 42.45 13.10
N ALA A 520 -1.54 42.92 13.56
CA ALA A 520 -2.77 42.15 13.66
C ALA A 520 -3.95 43.01 13.21
N VAL A 521 -5.09 42.37 12.93
CA VAL A 521 -6.33 43.03 12.53
C VAL A 521 -7.47 42.48 13.37
N ASN A 522 -8.30 43.37 13.93
CA ASN A 522 -9.47 42.96 14.71
C ASN A 522 -10.74 42.84 13.84
N LYS A 523 -11.87 42.48 14.45
CA LYS A 523 -13.15 42.30 13.75
C LYS A 523 -13.73 43.59 13.16
N GLN A 524 -13.31 44.74 13.68
CA GLN A 524 -13.66 46.07 13.17
C GLN A 524 -12.74 46.53 12.04
N GLU A 525 -11.84 45.64 11.59
CA GLU A 525 -10.82 45.90 10.57
C GLU A 525 -9.84 47.03 10.94
N GLU A 526 -9.65 47.26 12.24
CA GLU A 526 -8.61 48.14 12.76
C GLU A 526 -7.27 47.41 12.74
N ILE A 527 -6.20 48.16 12.46
CA ILE A 527 -4.84 47.66 12.30
C ILE A 527 -4.09 47.93 13.59
N ILE A 528 -3.62 46.86 14.22
CA ILE A 528 -2.87 46.92 15.46
C ILE A 528 -1.41 46.60 15.15
N SER A 529 -0.49 47.41 15.67
CA SER A 529 0.94 47.24 15.44
C SER A 529 1.74 47.43 16.71
N SER A 530 2.87 46.72 16.85
CA SER A 530 3.83 46.94 17.92
C SER A 530 5.17 47.42 17.38
N SER A 531 5.76 48.38 18.09
CA SER A 531 7.07 48.94 17.76
C SER A 531 8.12 48.51 18.76
N TYR A 532 9.11 47.77 18.27
CA TYR A 532 10.23 47.28 19.06
C TYR A 532 11.08 48.43 19.64
N TYR A 533 11.19 49.55 18.90
CA TYR A 533 12.04 50.68 19.29
C TYR A 533 11.35 51.62 20.28
N THR A 534 10.08 51.95 20.03
CA THR A 534 9.36 52.95 20.83
C THR A 534 8.63 52.34 22.03
N ASN A 535 8.66 51.01 22.20
CA ASN A 535 7.95 50.28 23.24
C ASN A 535 6.44 50.58 23.28
N GLN A 536 5.85 50.80 22.09
CA GLN A 536 4.45 51.17 21.95
C GLN A 536 3.67 50.16 21.12
N VAL A 537 2.38 50.08 21.45
CA VAL A 537 1.36 49.40 20.65
C VAL A 537 0.40 50.47 20.16
N THR A 538 0.08 50.43 18.87
CA THR A 538 -0.72 51.45 18.21
C THR A 538 -1.89 50.77 17.49
N VAL A 539 -3.11 51.22 17.80
CA VAL A 539 -4.35 50.82 17.11
C VAL A 539 -4.70 51.92 16.10
N MET A 540 -4.91 51.54 14.85
CA MET A 540 -5.20 52.46 13.75
C MET A 540 -6.47 52.02 13.02
N ASN A 541 -7.17 52.98 12.43
CA ASN A 541 -8.19 52.63 11.45
C ASN A 541 -7.54 52.13 10.13
N GLN A 542 -8.37 51.71 9.18
CA GLN A 542 -7.91 51.27 7.86
C GLN A 542 -7.13 52.32 7.05
N SER A 543 -7.30 53.61 7.35
CA SER A 543 -6.56 54.67 6.67
C SER A 543 -5.13 54.85 7.22
N GLY A 544 -4.80 54.24 8.36
CA GLY A 544 -3.54 54.43 9.07
C GLY A 544 -3.57 55.56 10.10
N THR A 545 -4.76 56.10 10.40
CA THR A 545 -4.92 57.13 11.44
C THR A 545 -4.91 56.45 12.80
N LYS A 546 -4.01 56.89 13.68
CA LYS A 546 -3.89 56.40 15.07
C LYS A 546 -5.17 56.73 15.85
N LEU A 547 -5.81 55.71 16.40
CA LEU A 547 -6.99 55.78 17.25
C LEU A 547 -6.61 55.71 18.72
N HIS A 548 -5.82 54.69 19.08
CA HIS A 548 -5.37 54.43 20.43
C HIS A 548 -3.88 54.09 20.45
N SER A 549 -3.25 54.33 21.59
CA SER A 549 -1.85 53.99 21.84
C SER A 549 -1.70 53.43 23.23
N TYR A 550 -0.82 52.45 23.37
CA TYR A 550 -0.45 51.87 24.64
C TYR A 550 1.05 51.90 24.81
N SER A 551 1.48 52.33 25.99
CA SER A 551 2.85 52.29 26.48
C SER A 551 2.81 51.98 27.97
N HIS A 552 3.78 51.23 28.47
CA HIS A 552 3.84 50.85 29.87
C HIS A 552 5.29 50.69 30.31
N GLU A 553 5.60 50.99 31.58
CA GLU A 553 6.96 50.89 32.13
C GLU A 553 7.54 49.47 32.02
N ASN A 554 6.67 48.48 32.18
CA ASN A 554 6.99 47.05 32.07
C ASN A 554 6.79 46.48 30.66
N LEU A 555 6.52 47.29 29.64
CA LEU A 555 6.52 46.81 28.25
C LEU A 555 7.84 47.21 27.59
N ARG A 556 8.72 46.23 27.31
CA ARG A 556 9.98 46.47 26.60
C ARG A 556 10.08 45.61 25.36
N ASN A 557 10.43 46.25 24.24
CA ASN A 557 10.68 45.61 22.96
C ASN A 557 9.53 44.69 22.49
N PRO A 558 8.30 45.20 22.32
CA PRO A 558 7.16 44.37 21.95
C PRO A 558 7.35 43.75 20.56
N TYR A 559 7.62 42.45 20.52
CA TYR A 559 8.13 41.76 19.33
C TYR A 559 7.02 41.19 18.44
N SER A 560 5.98 40.66 19.08
CA SER A 560 4.80 40.07 18.45
C SER A 560 3.56 40.48 19.20
N LEU A 561 2.45 40.60 18.48
CA LEU A 561 1.12 40.69 19.05
C LEU A 561 0.15 39.81 18.26
N ASP A 562 -0.99 39.54 18.86
CA ASP A 562 -2.12 38.93 18.18
C ASP A 562 -3.43 39.33 18.86
N VAL A 563 -4.54 39.16 18.16
CA VAL A 563 -5.88 39.52 18.62
C VAL A 563 -6.71 38.26 18.74
N ASN A 564 -7.30 38.03 19.91
CA ASN A 564 -8.19 36.89 20.07
C ASN A 564 -9.55 37.12 19.39
N PHE A 565 -10.38 36.08 19.34
CA PHE A 565 -11.71 36.15 18.71
C PHE A 565 -12.67 37.17 19.36
N SER A 566 -12.33 37.70 20.53
CA SER A 566 -13.11 38.71 21.24
C SER A 566 -12.58 40.13 21.07
N GLY A 567 -11.44 40.30 20.40
CA GLY A 567 -10.83 41.60 20.14
C GLY A 567 -9.79 42.06 21.17
N TYR A 568 -9.50 41.26 22.20
CA TYR A 568 -8.43 41.58 23.14
C TYR A 568 -7.07 41.42 22.46
N ILE A 569 -6.16 42.34 22.77
CA ILE A 569 -4.84 42.44 22.15
C ILE A 569 -3.83 41.82 23.11
N PHE A 570 -3.11 40.80 22.66
CA PHE A 570 -2.05 40.16 23.43
C PHE A 570 -0.70 40.55 22.85
N VAL A 571 0.19 41.05 23.69
CA VAL A 571 1.45 41.67 23.25
C VAL A 571 2.62 40.99 23.97
N ALA A 572 3.50 40.36 23.20
CA ALA A 572 4.72 39.73 23.68
C ALA A 572 5.82 40.79 23.90
N GLY A 573 6.05 41.15 25.16
CA GLY A 573 7.13 42.02 25.61
C GLY A 573 8.44 41.25 25.73
N TYR A 574 9.15 41.10 24.60
CA TYR A 574 10.39 40.32 24.52
C TYR A 574 11.44 40.77 25.53
N GLY A 575 11.67 42.08 25.66
CA GLY A 575 12.69 42.64 26.56
C GLY A 575 12.23 42.75 28.02
N SER A 576 10.94 42.51 28.29
CA SER A 576 10.33 42.63 29.62
C SER A 576 9.85 41.29 30.19
N ASN A 577 10.07 40.18 29.48
CA ASN A 577 9.69 38.83 29.91
C ASN A 577 8.22 38.71 30.31
N ASN A 578 7.33 39.27 29.49
CA ASN A 578 5.91 39.24 29.79
C ASN A 578 5.01 39.29 28.55
N ILE A 579 3.75 38.94 28.77
CA ILE A 579 2.65 39.15 27.82
C ILE A 579 1.65 40.12 28.45
N HIS A 580 1.40 41.22 27.76
CA HIS A 580 0.38 42.18 28.14
C HIS A 580 -0.94 41.85 27.45
N VAL A 581 -2.04 41.91 28.19
CA VAL A 581 -3.40 41.73 27.67
C VAL A 581 -4.11 43.08 27.74
N LEU A 582 -4.56 43.56 26.59
CA LEU A 582 -5.20 44.86 26.43
C LEU A 582 -6.64 44.71 25.92
N THR A 583 -7.49 45.66 26.26
CA THR A 583 -8.80 45.85 25.61
C THR A 583 -8.62 46.23 24.13
N PRO A 584 -9.69 46.15 23.29
CA PRO A 584 -9.66 46.66 21.92
C PRO A 584 -9.23 48.13 21.81
N THR A 585 -9.49 48.94 22.85
CA THR A 585 -9.11 50.36 22.95
C THR A 585 -7.72 50.59 23.55
N ALA A 586 -6.91 49.53 23.68
CA ALA A 586 -5.54 49.54 24.18
C ALA A 586 -5.38 49.90 25.68
N GLU A 587 -6.38 49.57 26.50
CA GLU A 587 -6.30 49.69 27.97
C GLU A 587 -5.77 48.38 28.58
N LEU A 588 -4.89 48.48 29.58
CA LEU A 588 -4.29 47.30 30.22
C LEU A 588 -5.30 46.54 31.08
N LEU A 589 -5.40 45.23 30.89
CA LEU A 589 -6.18 44.32 31.73
C LEU A 589 -5.28 43.50 32.66
N ARG A 590 -4.24 42.87 32.11
CA ARG A 590 -3.37 41.96 32.86
C ARG A 590 -2.01 41.80 32.22
N ILE A 591 -1.02 41.41 33.03
CA ILE A 591 0.33 41.05 32.59
C ILE A 591 0.62 39.63 33.08
N PHE A 592 1.08 38.77 32.18
CA PHE A 592 1.54 37.41 32.49
C PHE A 592 3.06 37.33 32.33
N GLU A 593 3.75 36.71 33.28
CA GLU A 593 5.19 36.48 33.18
C GLU A 593 5.48 35.33 32.23
N VAL A 594 6.28 35.58 31.19
CA VAL A 594 6.73 34.58 30.22
C VAL A 594 8.14 34.94 29.80
N VAL A 595 9.06 33.98 29.82
CA VAL A 595 10.48 34.24 29.52
C VAL A 595 10.68 34.55 28.04
N SER A 596 11.24 35.73 27.73
CA SER A 596 11.67 36.19 26.41
C SER A 596 10.69 35.84 25.26
N PRO A 597 9.40 36.24 25.33
CA PRO A 597 8.39 35.82 24.36
C PRO A 597 8.64 36.52 23.02
N ARG A 598 8.80 35.72 21.97
CA ARG A 598 9.16 36.17 20.62
C ARG A 598 7.97 36.16 19.66
N CYS A 599 7.07 35.19 19.78
CA CYS A 599 5.83 35.17 19.01
C CYS A 599 4.65 34.81 19.91
N ILE A 600 3.47 35.33 19.57
CA ILE A 600 2.19 34.92 20.14
C ILE A 600 1.17 34.78 19.01
N ARG A 601 0.49 33.63 18.93
CA ARG A 601 -0.49 33.31 17.88
C ARG A 601 -1.66 32.53 18.46
N PHE A 602 -2.87 33.02 18.30
CA PHE A 602 -4.08 32.35 18.77
C PHE A 602 -4.58 31.32 17.76
N LYS A 603 -5.13 30.23 18.29
CA LYS A 603 -5.97 29.33 17.53
C LYS A 603 -7.30 30.04 17.24
N GLU A 604 -7.77 29.94 16.00
CA GLU A 604 -9.03 30.56 15.59
C GLU A 604 -10.18 30.12 16.51
N ASN A 605 -10.97 31.09 17.00
CA ASN A 605 -12.06 30.85 17.95
C ASN A 605 -11.61 29.98 19.13
N SER A 606 -10.51 30.36 19.81
CA SER A 606 -10.02 29.64 20.98
C SER A 606 -9.29 30.58 21.95
N TYR A 607 -9.14 30.13 23.19
CA TYR A 607 -8.21 30.70 24.17
C TYR A 607 -6.86 30.01 24.20
N MET A 608 -6.62 29.10 23.26
CA MET A 608 -5.33 28.48 23.06
C MET A 608 -4.44 29.37 22.19
N CYS A 609 -3.19 29.53 22.58
CA CYS A 609 -2.18 30.23 21.80
C CYS A 609 -0.83 29.52 21.81
N ILE A 610 -0.06 29.74 20.75
CA ILE A 610 1.35 29.37 20.66
C ILE A 610 2.16 30.56 21.14
N VAL A 611 3.10 30.32 22.05
CA VAL A 611 4.07 31.31 22.50
C VAL A 611 5.48 30.79 22.26
N GLY A 612 6.17 31.40 21.30
CA GLY A 612 7.58 31.12 21.02
C GLY A 612 8.48 31.89 21.97
N SER A 613 9.60 31.29 22.39
CA SER A 613 10.60 31.92 23.25
C SER A 613 11.99 31.86 22.63
N ASN A 614 12.83 32.84 22.96
CA ASN A 614 14.25 32.83 22.58
C ASN A 614 15.09 31.90 23.48
N GLU A 615 14.61 31.57 24.68
CA GLU A 615 15.37 30.84 25.70
C GLU A 615 14.90 29.39 25.90
N GLY A 616 13.93 28.93 25.10
CA GLY A 616 13.39 27.58 25.23
C GLY A 616 12.53 27.16 24.03
N PRO A 617 11.94 25.95 24.09
CA PRO A 617 10.99 25.50 23.10
C PRO A 617 9.75 26.40 23.08
N THR A 618 9.11 26.46 21.93
CA THR A 618 7.78 27.05 21.77
C THR A 618 6.78 26.25 22.60
N LYS A 619 5.89 26.95 23.30
CA LYS A 619 4.89 26.35 24.20
C LYS A 619 3.49 26.66 23.74
N VAL A 620 2.57 25.73 23.97
CA VAL A 620 1.15 25.96 23.79
C VAL A 620 0.55 26.29 25.15
N TYR A 621 -0.17 27.39 25.22
CA TYR A 621 -0.88 27.83 26.41
C TYR A 621 -2.38 27.88 26.16
N GLU A 622 -3.16 27.70 27.22
CA GLU A 622 -4.60 27.92 27.23
C GLU A 622 -4.95 28.89 28.36
N PHE A 623 -5.70 29.95 28.04
CA PHE A 623 -6.28 30.81 29.06
C PHE A 623 -7.57 30.20 29.59
N VAL A 624 -7.62 29.98 30.90
CA VAL A 624 -8.75 29.33 31.58
C VAL A 624 -9.33 30.26 32.65
N PRO A 625 -10.66 30.21 32.91
CA PRO A 625 -11.23 30.91 34.06
C PRO A 625 -10.58 30.43 35.37
N ALA A 626 -10.33 31.37 36.29
CA ALA A 626 -9.89 31.08 37.66
C ALA A 626 -10.88 30.19 38.42
#